data_AF-A0A452YTU5-F1
#
_entry.id   AF-A0A452YTU5-F1
#
_cell.length_a   1.000
_cell.length_b   1.000
_cell.length_c   1.000
_cell.angle_alpha   90.00
_cell.angle_beta   90.00
_cell.angle_gamma   90.00
#
_symmetry.space_group_name_H-M   'P 1'
#
loop_
_entity.id
_entity.type
_entity.pdbx_description
1 polymer ?
#
loop_
_entity_poly.entity_id
_entity_poly.type
_entity_poly.pdbx_seq_one_letter_code
_entity_poly.pdbx_strand_id
1 'polypeptide(L)' 'MSQFWWGDEDNQKRMHWMAWWKMCVPKDQGGMGFRDIHCFNLALLAKQVWHLLDNPESLCATILRAKYFPEGDL' A
#
# COMPACT_ATOMS: atom_id res chain seq x y z
N MET A 1 -16.35 14.10 -12.94
CA MET A 1 -16.34 13.61 -11.54
C MET A 1 -17.67 13.79 -10.83
N SER A 2 -18.41 14.90 -11.03
CA SER A 2 -19.73 15.11 -10.40
C SER A 2 -20.74 13.99 -10.68
N GLN A 3 -20.84 13.50 -11.92
CA GLN A 3 -21.71 12.38 -12.29
C GLN A 3 -21.29 11.02 -11.69
N PHE A 4 -20.03 10.82 -11.29
CA PHE A 4 -19.58 9.57 -10.66
C PHE A 4 -20.08 9.44 -9.22
N TRP A 5 -20.20 10.58 -8.51
CA TRP A 5 -20.63 10.61 -7.11
C TRP A 5 -22.11 10.98 -6.95
N TRP A 6 -22.67 11.74 -7.90
CA TRP A 6 -24.00 12.36 -7.81
C TRP A 6 -24.87 12.13 -9.07
N GLY A 7 -24.47 11.22 -9.95
CA GLY A 7 -25.23 10.88 -11.17
C GLY A 7 -26.25 9.77 -10.97
N ASP A 8 -26.48 9.34 -9.73
CA ASP A 8 -27.51 8.36 -9.39
C ASP A 8 -28.89 9.04 -9.32
N GLU A 9 -29.84 8.52 -10.07
CA GLU A 9 -31.27 8.81 -9.89
C GLU A 9 -31.83 7.85 -8.83
N ASP A 10 -32.87 8.29 -8.08
CA ASP A 10 -33.41 7.65 -6.87
C ASP A 10 -33.73 6.14 -6.97
N ASN A 11 -33.78 5.57 -8.17
CA ASN A 11 -34.12 4.17 -8.40
C ASN A 11 -33.12 3.36 -9.26
N GLN A 12 -31.97 3.93 -9.63
CA GLN A 12 -30.93 3.21 -10.37
C GLN A 12 -29.53 3.57 -9.88
N LYS A 13 -29.04 2.81 -8.88
CA LYS A 13 -27.64 2.89 -8.47
C LYS A 13 -26.73 2.35 -9.57
N ARG A 14 -26.00 3.21 -10.26
CA ARG A 14 -25.02 2.83 -11.29
C ARG A 14 -23.67 2.55 -10.64
N MET A 15 -23.20 1.30 -10.76
CA MET A 15 -21.84 0.96 -10.36
C MET A 15 -20.85 1.61 -11.33
N HIS A 16 -20.20 2.69 -10.90
CA HIS A 16 -19.19 3.35 -11.71
C HIS A 16 -17.85 2.63 -11.55
N TRP A 17 -17.55 1.72 -12.47
CA TRP A 17 -16.24 1.07 -12.53
C TRP A 17 -15.16 2.07 -12.98
N MET A 18 -14.22 2.36 -12.09
CA MET A 18 -13.01 3.12 -12.41
C MET A 18 -11.79 2.26 -12.09
N ALA A 19 -10.80 2.27 -12.99
CA ALA A 19 -9.54 1.58 -12.74
C ALA A 19 -8.86 2.15 -11.49
N TRP A 20 -8.39 1.29 -10.59
CA TRP A 20 -7.80 1.67 -9.30
C TRP A 20 -6.65 2.68 -9.43
N TRP A 21 -5.79 2.51 -10.43
CA TRP A 21 -4.66 3.41 -10.68
C TRP A 21 -5.11 4.86 -10.96
N LYS A 22 -6.29 5.07 -11.56
CA LYS A 22 -6.85 6.41 -11.81
C LYS A 22 -7.29 7.09 -10.52
N MET A 23 -7.72 6.33 -9.52
CA MET A 23 -8.08 6.88 -8.21
C MET A 23 -6.84 7.27 -7.40
N CYS A 24 -5.70 6.63 -7.67
CA CYS A 24 -4.43 6.94 -7.02
C CYS A 24 -3.73 8.19 -7.57
N VAL A 25 -4.18 8.71 -8.71
CA VAL A 25 -3.65 9.96 -9.28
C VAL A 25 -3.85 11.10 -8.27
N PRO A 26 -2.86 11.97 -8.04
CA PRO A 26 -2.97 13.12 -7.15
C PRO A 26 -4.16 14.03 -7.46
N LYS A 27 -4.71 14.70 -6.44
CA LYS A 27 -5.89 15.58 -6.59
C LYS A 27 -5.64 16.79 -7.48
N ASP A 28 -4.45 17.36 -7.39
CA ASP A 28 -3.95 18.45 -8.24
C ASP A 28 -3.76 18.03 -9.71
N GLN A 29 -3.67 16.73 -9.97
CA GLN A 29 -3.59 16.12 -11.31
C GLN A 29 -4.92 15.51 -11.78
N GLY A 30 -6.04 15.83 -11.09
CA GLY A 30 -7.38 15.40 -11.49
C GLY A 30 -7.79 13.99 -11.06
N GLY A 31 -7.00 13.34 -10.19
CA GLY A 31 -7.39 12.09 -9.53
C GLY A 31 -8.02 12.28 -8.16
N MET A 32 -8.17 11.19 -7.40
CA MET A 32 -8.75 11.23 -6.04
C MET A 32 -7.70 11.31 -4.93
N GLY A 33 -6.42 11.14 -5.26
CA GLY A 33 -5.30 11.17 -4.33
C GLY A 33 -5.29 9.98 -3.37
N PHE A 34 -5.85 8.84 -3.76
CA PHE A 34 -5.72 7.61 -2.97
C PHE A 34 -4.29 7.10 -3.00
N ARG A 35 -3.88 6.45 -1.92
CA ARG A 35 -2.57 5.78 -1.89
C ARG A 35 -2.66 4.51 -2.72
N ASP A 36 -1.69 4.30 -3.58
CA ASP A 36 -1.45 3.00 -4.18
C ASP A 36 -1.04 2.02 -3.07
N ILE A 37 -1.91 1.04 -2.79
CA ILE A 37 -1.74 0.08 -1.70
C ILE A 37 -0.51 -0.80 -1.96
N HIS A 38 -0.23 -1.14 -3.22
CA HIS A 38 0.92 -1.97 -3.57
C HIS A 38 2.22 -1.21 -3.29
N CYS A 39 2.34 0.02 -3.80
CA CYS A 39 3.51 0.87 -3.51
C CYS A 39 3.66 1.16 -2.02
N PHE A 40 2.55 1.41 -1.31
CA PHE A 40 2.57 1.66 0.12
C PHE A 40 3.04 0.44 0.92
N ASN A 41 2.58 -0.75 0.57
CA ASN A 41 3.00 -1.99 1.23
C ASN A 41 4.49 -2.28 0.96
N LEU A 42 4.96 -2.07 -0.27
CA LEU A 42 6.39 -2.18 -0.59
C LEU A 42 7.24 -1.23 0.25
N ALA A 43 6.80 0.03 0.41
CA ALA A 43 7.50 0.99 1.26
C ALA A 43 7.52 0.57 2.74
N LEU A 44 6.42 -0.01 3.25
CA LEU A 44 6.38 -0.55 4.62
C LEU A 44 7.31 -1.75 4.79
N LEU A 45 7.36 -2.67 3.81
CA LEU A 45 8.29 -3.80 3.84
C LEU A 45 9.74 -3.32 3.84
N ALA A 46 10.09 -2.37 2.96
CA ALA A 46 11.42 -1.78 2.92
C ALA A 46 11.79 -1.11 4.25
N LYS A 47 10.85 -0.39 4.87
CA LYS A 47 11.06 0.19 6.20
C LYS A 47 11.34 -0.88 7.25
N GLN A 48 10.61 -2.00 7.24
CA GLN A 48 10.86 -3.09 8.19
C GLN A 48 12.23 -3.71 7.97
N VAL A 49 12.61 -3.99 6.72
CA VAL A 49 13.95 -4.50 6.38
C VAL A 49 15.03 -3.54 6.88
N TRP A 50 14.86 -2.23 6.68
CA TRP A 50 15.79 -1.23 7.19
C TRP A 50 15.96 -1.31 8.71
N HIS A 51 14.86 -1.44 9.46
CA HIS A 51 14.92 -1.61 10.92
C HIS A 51 15.67 -2.88 11.34
N LEU A 52 15.53 -3.99 10.60
CA LEU A 52 16.26 -5.23 10.88
C LEU A 52 17.76 -5.08 10.66
N LEU A 53 18.17 -4.32 9.63
CA LEU A 53 19.58 -4.05 9.32
C LEU A 53 20.21 -3.09 10.33
N ASP A 54 19.48 -2.06 10.75
CA ASP A 54 19.95 -1.05 11.70
C ASP A 54 20.02 -1.60 13.15
N ASN A 55 19.14 -2.54 13.50
CA ASN A 55 19.05 -3.12 14.85
C ASN A 55 19.04 -4.66 14.82
N PRO A 56 20.18 -5.29 14.47
CA PRO A 56 20.26 -6.74 14.28
C PRO A 56 20.06 -7.55 15.57
N GLU A 57 20.32 -6.95 16.72
CA GLU A 57 20.13 -7.57 18.04
C GLU A 57 18.71 -7.40 18.60
N SER A 58 17.81 -6.73 17.87
CA SER A 58 16.41 -6.66 18.26
C SER A 58 15.79 -8.06 18.32
N LEU A 59 14.79 -8.26 19.19
CA LEU A 59 14.09 -9.54 19.29
C LEU A 59 13.51 -9.98 17.94
N CYS A 60 12.96 -9.02 17.18
CA CYS A 60 12.41 -9.28 15.86
C CYS A 60 13.48 -9.77 14.88
N ALA A 61 14.63 -9.09 14.81
CA ALA A 61 15.74 -9.51 13.95
C ALA A 61 16.32 -10.87 14.37
N THR A 62 16.48 -11.11 15.67
CA THR A 62 16.96 -12.41 16.19
C THR A 62 16.02 -13.56 15.81
N ILE A 63 14.70 -13.38 16.00
CA ILE A 63 13.70 -14.41 15.64
C ILE A 63 13.67 -14.65 14.13
N LEU A 64 13.68 -13.58 13.33
CA LEU A 64 13.64 -13.70 11.87
C LEU A 64 14.91 -14.34 11.32
N ARG A 65 16.08 -13.98 11.86
CA ARG A 65 17.36 -14.62 11.53
C ARG A 65 17.34 -16.10 11.86
N ALA A 66 16.95 -16.47 13.08
CA ALA A 66 16.87 -17.88 13.47
C ALA A 66 15.88 -18.70 12.62
N LYS A 67 14.79 -18.08 12.15
CA LYS A 67 13.76 -18.75 11.35
C LYS A 67 14.14 -18.90 9.88
N TYR A 68 14.68 -17.85 9.25
CA TYR A 68 14.87 -17.79 7.81
C TYR A 68 16.33 -17.94 7.38
N PHE A 69 17.28 -17.68 8.28
CA PHE A 69 18.72 -17.74 8.04
C PHE A 69 19.41 -18.60 9.12
N PRO A 70 19.00 -19.87 9.30
CA PRO A 70 19.50 -20.73 10.37
C PRO A 70 21.01 -21.02 10.28
N GLU A 71 21.59 -20.91 9.08
CA GLU A 71 23.02 -21.11 8.83
C GLU A 71 23.85 -19.81 8.93
N GLY A 72 23.20 -18.67 9.20
CA GLY A 72 23.88 -17.40 9.46
C GLY A 72 24.24 -16.58 8.22
N ASP A 73 23.96 -17.07 7.01
CA ASP A 73 24.08 -16.25 5.79
C ASP A 73 22.92 -15.26 5.72
N LEU A 74 23.24 -13.99 5.44
CA LEU A 74 22.30 -12.90 5.15
C LEU A 74 22.45 -12.47 3.69
#